data_AF-A0A973GRQ2-F1
#
_entry.id   AF-A0A973GRQ2-F1
#
_cell.length_a   1.000
_cell.length_b   1.000
_cell.length_c   1.000
_cell.angle_alpha   90.00
_cell.angle_beta   90.00
_cell.angle_gamma   90.00
#
_symmetry.space_group_name_H-M   'P 1'
#
loop_
_entity.id
_entity.type
_entity.pdbx_description
1 polymer ?
#
loop_
_entity_poly.entity_id
_entity_poly.type
_entity_poly.pdbx_seq_one_letter_code
_entity_poly.pdbx_strand_id
1 'polypeptide(L)'
;MPSVYSSGGKTRHGNITKRGSKWLRWILIEQSQHFSKSCSRLKRMYARITYKHGKNTACVAVAREMLKIIYSMLTNNRPFVKE
;
A
#
# COMPACT_ATOMS: atom_id res chain seq x y z
N MET A 1 1.74 16.08 2.94
CA MET A 1 0.28 15.94 2.87
C MET A 1 -0.04 14.73 2.00
N PRO A 2 -0.72 13.69 2.51
CA PRO A 2 -1.30 12.66 1.65
C PRO A 2 -2.41 13.31 0.80
N SER A 3 -2.27 13.28 -0.53
CA SER A 3 -3.31 13.80 -1.42
C SER A 3 -4.29 12.69 -1.76
N VAL A 4 -5.59 12.92 -1.56
CA VAL A 4 -6.68 12.05 -1.99
C VAL A 4 -7.60 12.89 -2.85
N TYR A 5 -7.75 12.51 -4.11
CA TYR A 5 -8.64 13.16 -5.06
C TYR A 5 -9.83 12.25 -5.33
N SER A 6 -11.01 12.63 -4.83
CA SER A 6 -12.24 11.90 -5.06
C SER A 6 -13.20 12.76 -5.88
N SER A 7 -13.58 12.28 -7.06
CA SER A 7 -14.63 12.88 -7.90
C SER A 7 -15.49 11.78 -8.52
N GLY A 8 -16.82 11.98 -8.55
CA GLY A 8 -17.77 11.09 -9.21
C GLY A 8 -17.62 9.60 -8.87
N GLY A 9 -17.43 9.25 -7.60
CA GLY A 9 -17.29 7.86 -7.13
C GLY A 9 -15.90 7.21 -7.34
N LYS A 10 -14.93 7.92 -7.94
CA LYS A 10 -13.57 7.43 -8.13
C LYS A 10 -12.62 8.07 -7.11
N THR A 11 -12.03 7.25 -6.24
CA THR A 11 -11.00 7.70 -5.29
C THR A 11 -9.60 7.45 -5.86
N ARG A 12 -8.86 8.52 -6.15
CA ARG A 12 -7.44 8.46 -6.51
C ARG A 12 -6.58 8.84 -5.32
N HIS A 13 -5.68 7.94 -4.95
CA HIS A 13 -4.70 8.19 -3.92
C HIS A 13 -3.40 8.70 -4.56
N GLY A 14 -2.88 9.80 -4.05
CA GLY A 14 -1.59 10.35 -4.45
C GLY A 14 -0.40 9.60 -3.86
N ASN A 15 0.79 10.09 -4.20
CA ASN A 15 2.07 9.47 -3.85
C ASN A 15 2.27 9.27 -2.34
N ILE A 16 3.08 8.28 -1.97
CA ILE A 16 3.59 8.16 -0.61
C ILE A 16 4.38 9.44 -0.29
N THR A 17 4.05 10.09 0.82
CA THR A 17 4.64 11.39 1.17
C THR A 17 6.15 11.28 1.39
N LYS A 18 6.92 12.26 0.89
CA LYS A 18 8.37 12.34 1.10
C LYS A 18 8.78 12.83 2.51
N ARG A 19 7.83 13.33 3.31
CA ARG A 19 8.07 13.88 4.66
C ARG A 19 8.52 12.85 5.72
N GLY A 20 8.30 11.55 5.50
CA GLY A 20 8.74 10.49 6.42
C GLY A 20 10.12 9.91 6.09
N SER A 21 10.62 9.03 6.97
CA SER A 21 11.91 8.34 6.83
C SER A 21 12.08 7.72 5.43
N LYS A 22 13.19 8.06 4.76
CA LYS A 22 13.56 7.49 3.46
C LYS A 22 13.77 5.99 3.57
N TRP A 23 14.38 5.53 4.66
CA TRP A 23 14.63 4.12 4.95
C TRP A 23 13.33 3.35 5.12
N LEU A 24 12.37 3.88 5.90
CA LEU A 24 11.09 3.21 6.09
C LEU A 24 10.35 3.03 4.75
N ARG A 25 10.36 4.06 3.89
CA ARG A 25 9.75 3.97 2.56
C ARG A 25 10.43 2.91 1.69
N TRP A 26 11.77 2.85 1.72
CA TRP A 26 12.53 1.86 0.99
C TRP A 26 12.22 0.43 1.48
N ILE A 27 12.26 0.20 2.80
CA ILE A 27 11.92 -1.09 3.42
C ILE A 27 10.50 -1.51 3.02
N LEU A 28 9.51 -0.61 3.12
CA LEU A 28 8.12 -0.93 2.76
C LEU A 28 7.96 -1.31 1.28
N ILE A 29 8.70 -0.67 0.37
CA ILE A 29 8.69 -1.00 -1.05
C ILE A 29 9.30 -2.39 -1.27
N GLU A 30 10.41 -2.69 -0.63
CA GLU A 30 11.07 -3.99 -0.73
C GLU A 30 10.15 -5.11 -0.21
N GLN A 31 9.61 -4.92 0.99
CA GLN A 31 8.70 -5.87 1.63
C GLN A 31 7.38 -6.03 0.86
N SER A 32 6.93 -5.01 0.11
CA SER A 32 5.70 -5.08 -0.68
C SER A 32 5.71 -6.21 -1.71
N GLN A 33 6.87 -6.56 -2.25
CA GLN A 33 6.99 -7.63 -3.23
C GLN A 33 6.69 -8.99 -2.60
N HIS A 34 7.22 -9.24 -1.40
CA HIS A 34 6.96 -10.47 -0.65
C HIS A 34 5.54 -10.49 -0.08
N PHE A 35 5.08 -9.36 0.45
CA PHE A 35 3.78 -9.26 1.11
C PHE A 35 2.60 -9.34 0.13
N SER A 36 2.79 -8.91 -1.13
CA SER A 36 1.80 -9.08 -2.19
C SER A 36 1.41 -10.55 -2.43
N LYS A 37 2.33 -11.49 -2.18
CA LYS A 37 2.09 -12.95 -2.33
C LYS A 37 1.44 -13.56 -1.10
N SER A 38 1.56 -12.90 0.03
CA SER A 38 1.17 -13.40 1.35
C SER A 38 -0.33 -13.35 1.62
N CYS A 39 -1.08 -12.44 0.98
CA CYS A 39 -2.51 -12.26 1.21
C CYS A 39 -3.26 -12.18 -0.12
N SER A 40 -4.34 -12.95 -0.26
CA SER A 40 -5.17 -13.03 -1.47
C SER A 40 -5.71 -11.65 -1.89
N ARG A 41 -6.14 -10.83 -0.93
CA ARG A 41 -6.61 -9.45 -1.12
C ARG A 41 -5.55 -8.57 -1.78
N LEU A 42 -4.32 -8.63 -1.26
CA LEU A 42 -3.20 -7.82 -1.77
C LEU A 42 -2.69 -8.33 -3.11
N LYS A 43 -2.67 -9.65 -3.31
CA LYS A 43 -2.33 -10.27 -4.60
C LYS A 43 -3.28 -9.78 -5.70
N ARG A 44 -4.58 -9.77 -5.43
CA ARG A 44 -5.60 -9.27 -6.36
C ARG A 44 -5.43 -7.78 -6.64
N MET A 45 -5.14 -6.98 -5.62
CA MET A 45 -4.87 -5.55 -5.78
C MET A 45 -3.62 -5.31 -6.63
N TYR A 46 -2.52 -6.02 -6.33
CA TYR A 46 -1.27 -5.94 -7.07
C TYR A 46 -1.45 -6.31 -8.53
N ALA A 47 -2.13 -7.41 -8.84
CA ALA A 47 -2.41 -7.83 -10.22
C ALA A 47 -3.23 -6.77 -10.99
N ARG A 48 -4.30 -6.25 -10.36
CA ARG A 48 -5.15 -5.21 -10.95
C ARG A 48 -4.37 -3.93 -11.29
N ILE A 49 -3.50 -3.49 -10.38
CA ILE A 49 -2.73 -2.25 -10.57
C ILE A 49 -1.59 -2.49 -11.57
N THR A 50 -0.95 -3.66 -11.52
CA THR A 50 0.11 -4.04 -12.47
C THR A 50 -0.42 -4.00 -13.90
N TYR A 51 -1.62 -4.53 -14.13
CA TYR A 51 -2.27 -4.51 -15.44
C TYR A 51 -2.55 -3.08 -15.96
N LYS A 52 -2.95 -2.15 -15.09
CA LYS A 52 -3.32 -0.78 -15.49
C LYS A 52 -2.17 0.22 -15.53
N HIS A 53 -1.18 0.08 -14.64
CA HIS A 53 -0.20 1.12 -14.35
C HIS A 53 1.24 0.59 -14.20
N GLY A 54 1.47 -0.71 -14.45
CA GLY A 54 2.77 -1.34 -14.37
C GLY A 54 3.20 -1.75 -12.95
N LYS A 55 4.30 -2.52 -12.88
CA LYS A 55 4.81 -3.17 -11.66
C LYS A 55 5.23 -2.16 -10.58
N ASN A 56 5.94 -1.10 -10.96
CA ASN A 56 6.46 -0.11 -9.99
C ASN A 56 5.32 0.58 -9.24
N THR A 57 4.28 1.00 -9.96
CA THR A 57 3.08 1.60 -9.37
C THR A 57 2.35 0.62 -8.46
N ALA A 58 2.30 -0.65 -8.84
CA ALA A 58 1.68 -1.70 -8.04
C ALA A 58 2.43 -1.94 -6.72
N CYS A 59 3.77 -2.00 -6.73
CA CYS A 59 4.58 -2.09 -5.51
C CYS A 59 4.33 -0.91 -4.56
N VAL A 60 4.31 0.32 -5.09
CA VAL A 60 4.03 1.53 -4.28
C VAL A 60 2.63 1.49 -3.68
N ALA A 61 1.63 1.02 -4.43
CA ALA A 61 0.27 0.88 -3.93
C ALA A 61 0.17 -0.17 -2.81
N VAL A 62 0.83 -1.33 -2.97
CA VAL A 62 0.88 -2.37 -1.92
C VAL A 62 1.61 -1.85 -0.68
N ALA A 63 2.76 -1.18 -0.84
CA ALA A 63 3.50 -0.58 0.27
C ALA A 63 2.65 0.44 1.06
N ARG A 64 1.80 1.21 0.37
CA ARG A 64 0.85 2.13 1.03
C ARG A 64 -0.23 1.37 1.80
N GLU A 65 -0.76 0.29 1.24
CA GLU A 65 -1.75 -0.55 1.93
C GLU A 65 -1.15 -1.20 3.18
N MET A 66 0.09 -1.70 3.09
CA MET A 66 0.86 -2.21 4.22
C MET A 66 1.05 -1.15 5.31
N LEU A 67 1.40 0.07 4.93
CA LEU A 67 1.55 1.17 5.89
C LEU A 67 0.24 1.45 6.65
N LYS A 68 -0.91 1.42 5.96
CA LYS A 68 -2.22 1.57 6.62
C LYS A 68 -2.51 0.43 7.58
N ILE A 69 -2.18 -0.80 7.19
CA ILE A 69 -2.32 -2.01 8.01
C ILE A 69 -1.47 -1.89 9.28
N ILE A 70 -0.18 -1.54 9.15
CA ILE A 70 0.74 -1.35 10.29
C ILE A 70 0.25 -0.22 11.20
N TYR A 71 -0.14 0.92 10.64
CA TYR A 71 -0.68 2.04 11.43
C TYR A 71 -1.93 1.61 12.20
N SER A 72 -2.86 0.92 11.55
CA SER A 72 -4.07 0.40 12.20
C SER A 72 -3.76 -0.60 13.31
N MET A 73 -2.73 -1.44 13.17
CA MET A 73 -2.30 -2.36 14.24
C MET A 73 -1.75 -1.62 15.44
N LEU A 74 -0.86 -0.66 15.20
CA LEU A 74 -0.24 0.12 16.26
C LEU A 74 -1.26 0.98 17.00
N THR A 75 -2.22 1.58 16.27
CA THR A 75 -3.26 2.43 16.87
C THR A 75 -4.33 1.63 17.60
N ASN A 76 -4.77 0.49 17.04
CA ASN A 76 -5.88 -0.29 17.61
C ASN A 76 -5.42 -1.47 18.49
N ASN A 77 -4.12 -1.72 18.60
CA ASN A 77 -3.52 -2.84 19.33
C ASN A 77 -4.14 -4.21 18.96
N ARG A 78 -4.42 -4.42 17.67
CA ARG A 78 -4.99 -5.67 17.13
C ARG A 78 -3.99 -6.34 16.18
N PRO A 79 -3.84 -7.67 16.24
CA PRO A 79 -2.96 -8.39 15.33
C PRO A 79 -3.48 -8.37 13.88
N PHE A 80 -2.57 -8.55 12.92
CA PHE A 80 -2.96 -8.76 11.53
C PHE A 80 -3.65 -10.10 11.37
N VAL A 81 -4.93 -10.08 11.00
CA VAL A 81 -5.61 -11.29 10.53
C VAL A 81 -5.35 -11.41 9.03
N LYS A 82 -4.45 -12.32 8.69
CA LYS A 82 -4.32 -12.85 7.34
C LYS A 82 -5.52 -13.76 7.14
N GLU A 83 -6.48 -13.36 6.32
CA GLU A 83 -7.56 -14.26 5.87
C GLU A 83 -7.00 -15.60 5.40
#